data_AF-A0AAD1W9Z4-F1
#
_entry.id   AF-A0AAD1W9Z4-F1
#
_cell.length_a   1.000
_cell.length_b   1.000
_cell.length_c   1.000
_cell.angle_alpha   90.00
_cell.angle_beta   90.00
_cell.angle_gamma   90.00
#
_symmetry.space_group_name_H-M   'P 1'
#
loop_
_entity.id
_entity.type
_entity.pdbx_description
1 polymer ?
#
loop_
_entity_poly.entity_id
_entity_poly.type
_entity_poly.pdbx_seq_one_letter_code
_entity_poly.pdbx_strand_id
1 'polypeptide(L)'
;MDHRSWFRPFCKMLMICCYVTLAMRQALWILSATVGHKVVKHKMQLCKSKVEYLGFVLASGTRQLSPKRIEVIQRIPTPTTRKELLTFLGMINYCHQWIPECSHYDSILREAVRSDSPENVCWSPDMLAAYIALTVVIVQAQALGLLVYCKPFHLYVWDKCKTMAAVCAQEQGGGMRPIAFFSKVVQVPVQGMPACLRALIACAMAVETATTITLGHPTILHASHQVTQLITNLTTQHMTAQHLSGYEILFLNTHNLSFGLNKV
;
A
#
# COMPACT_ATOMS: atom_id res chain seq x y z
N MET A 1 -7.57 -14.22 21.00
CA MET A 1 -7.97 -12.81 21.19
C MET A 1 -6.77 -12.11 21.77
N ASP A 2 -6.06 -11.31 20.98
CA ASP A 2 -4.71 -10.85 21.33
C ASP A 2 -4.73 -9.33 21.55
N HIS A 3 -4.60 -8.91 22.80
CA HIS A 3 -4.91 -7.58 23.30
C HIS A 3 -3.62 -6.79 23.53
N ARG A 4 -3.24 -5.91 22.61
CA ARG A 4 -2.10 -5.00 22.81
C ARG A 4 -2.51 -3.56 22.56
N SER A 5 -2.06 -2.68 23.46
CA SER A 5 -2.07 -1.23 23.29
C SER A 5 -0.92 -0.80 22.38
N TRP A 6 -1.17 0.15 21.50
CA TRP A 6 -0.17 0.62 20.54
C TRP A 6 -0.05 2.15 20.57
N PHE A 7 1.17 2.62 20.34
CA PHE A 7 1.56 4.03 20.39
C PHE A 7 2.09 4.45 19.01
N ARG A 8 1.52 5.49 18.40
CA ARG A 8 1.98 6.01 17.10
C ARG A 8 2.08 7.55 17.14
N PRO A 9 3.29 8.10 17.32
CA PRO A 9 3.53 9.53 17.19
C PRO A 9 3.83 9.89 15.72
N PHE A 10 3.37 11.06 15.28
CA PHE A 10 3.76 11.68 14.02
C PHE A 10 3.86 13.20 14.19
N CYS A 11 5.08 13.74 14.16
CA CYS A 11 5.40 15.13 14.49
C CYS A 11 4.75 15.60 15.81
N LYS A 12 3.62 16.32 15.72
CA LYS A 12 2.87 16.88 16.86
C LYS A 12 1.55 16.16 17.13
N MET A 13 1.18 15.15 16.33
CA MET A 13 -0.03 14.36 16.51
C MET A 13 0.29 13.01 17.14
N LEU A 14 -0.46 12.65 18.17
CA LEU A 14 -0.30 11.40 18.88
C LEU A 14 -1.59 10.58 18.84
N MET A 15 -1.46 9.29 18.52
CA MET A 15 -2.52 8.32 18.69
C MET A 15 -2.11 7.24 19.69
N ILE A 16 -3.00 7.01 20.66
CA ILE A 16 -2.92 5.91 21.61
C ILE A 16 -4.16 5.06 21.37
N CYS A 17 -3.98 3.78 21.11
CA CYS A 17 -5.07 2.80 21.10
C CYS A 17 -4.90 1.90 22.32
N CYS A 18 -5.92 1.85 23.18
CA CYS A 18 -5.91 1.01 24.37
C CYS A 18 -7.29 0.38 24.56
N TYR A 19 -7.31 -0.88 25.00
CA TYR A 19 -8.53 -1.60 25.33
C TYR A 19 -9.09 -1.22 26.71
N VAL A 20 -8.27 -0.59 27.57
CA VAL A 20 -8.65 -0.20 28.94
C VAL A 20 -8.63 1.33 29.05
N THR A 21 -9.78 1.92 29.37
CA THR A 21 -9.95 3.38 29.50
C THR A 21 -9.05 3.98 30.57
N LEU A 22 -8.74 3.23 31.63
CA LEU A 22 -7.85 3.64 32.73
C LEU A 22 -6.41 3.84 32.26
N ALA A 23 -5.87 2.92 31.46
CA ALA A 23 -4.52 2.99 30.92
C ALA A 23 -4.36 4.17 29.94
N MET A 24 -5.43 4.53 29.23
CA MET A 24 -5.47 5.71 28.36
C MET A 24 -5.33 7.03 29.16
N ARG A 25 -5.99 7.13 30.32
CA ARG A 25 -5.88 8.29 31.21
C ARG A 25 -4.49 8.38 31.85
N GLN A 26 -3.92 7.26 32.25
CA GLN A 26 -2.55 7.21 32.79
C GLN A 26 -1.50 7.64 31.74
N ALA A 27 -1.60 7.15 30.50
CA ALA A 27 -0.67 7.55 29.45
C ALA A 27 -0.74 9.06 29.14
N LEU A 28 -1.94 9.64 29.14
CA LEU A 28 -2.13 11.08 28.98
C LEU A 28 -1.54 11.86 30.16
N TRP A 29 -1.73 11.37 31.39
CA TRP A 29 -1.17 11.98 32.60
C TRP A 29 0.36 11.98 32.55
N ILE A 30 0.99 10.85 32.24
CA ILE A 30 2.45 10.72 32.10
C ILE A 30 2.98 11.71 31.06
N LEU A 31 2.40 11.76 29.85
CA LEU A 31 2.86 12.68 28.79
C LEU A 31 2.81 14.16 29.21
N SER A 32 1.80 14.54 29.99
CA SER A 32 1.66 15.91 30.49
C SER A 32 2.55 16.21 31.70
N ALA A 33 2.70 15.26 32.62
CA ALA A 33 3.34 15.46 33.92
C ALA A 33 4.86 15.23 33.88
N THR A 34 5.35 14.27 33.09
CA THR A 34 6.77 13.90 33.08
C THR A 34 7.54 14.47 31.89
N VAL A 35 6.89 14.65 30.74
CA VAL A 35 7.56 15.10 29.49
C VAL A 35 7.32 16.60 29.22
N GLY A 36 6.39 17.25 29.93
CA GLY A 36 6.10 18.68 29.81
C GLY A 36 5.36 19.08 28.52
N HIS A 37 4.84 18.12 27.75
CA HIS A 37 4.07 18.41 26.54
C HIS A 37 2.63 18.86 26.87
N LYS A 38 2.18 19.97 26.26
CA LYS A 38 0.82 20.48 26.40
C LYS A 38 -0.08 19.95 25.29
N VAL A 39 -1.21 19.35 25.68
CA VAL A 39 -2.21 18.83 24.74
C VAL A 39 -3.30 19.87 24.47
N VAL A 40 -3.69 20.03 23.20
CA VAL A 40 -4.76 20.96 22.79
C VAL A 40 -6.12 20.31 23.06
N LYS A 41 -6.79 20.70 24.15
CA LYS A 41 -8.03 20.08 24.65
C LYS A 41 -9.14 19.94 23.58
N HIS A 42 -9.39 20.98 22.78
CA HIS A 42 -10.49 20.97 21.80
C HIS A 42 -10.25 20.06 20.58
N LYS A 43 -8.99 19.70 20.29
CA LYS A 43 -8.63 18.76 19.20
C LYS A 43 -8.58 17.31 19.67
N MET A 44 -8.78 17.08 20.97
CA MET A 44 -8.59 15.80 21.61
C MET A 44 -9.77 14.87 21.34
N GLN A 45 -9.48 13.64 20.91
CA GLN A 45 -10.46 12.59 20.67
C GLN A 45 -10.26 11.48 21.70
N LEU A 46 -10.86 11.62 22.89
CA LEU A 46 -10.73 10.66 23.97
C LEU A 46 -11.79 9.55 23.93
N CYS A 47 -11.35 8.32 24.14
CA CYS A 47 -12.22 7.15 24.37
C CYS A 47 -13.33 7.00 23.32
N LYS A 48 -13.06 7.42 22.07
CA LYS A 48 -14.01 7.28 20.95
C LYS A 48 -13.76 5.97 20.21
N SER A 49 -14.82 5.28 19.83
CA SER A 49 -14.77 4.08 18.97
C SER A 49 -14.35 4.40 17.54
N LYS A 50 -14.54 5.65 17.11
CA LYS A 50 -14.14 6.20 15.80
C LYS A 50 -13.29 7.44 16.01
N VAL A 51 -12.10 7.47 15.40
CA VAL A 51 -11.17 8.61 15.49
C VAL A 51 -10.62 9.00 14.12
N GLU A 52 -10.38 10.29 13.92
CA GLU A 52 -9.66 10.82 12.75
C GLU A 52 -8.18 11.06 13.10
N TYR A 53 -7.26 10.44 12.37
CA TYR A 53 -5.80 10.56 12.57
C TYR A 53 -5.08 10.59 11.22
N LEU A 54 -4.24 11.61 11.00
CA LEU A 54 -3.48 11.85 9.75
C LEU A 54 -4.34 11.87 8.46
N GLY A 55 -5.61 12.23 8.56
CA GLY A 55 -6.53 12.21 7.42
C GLY A 55 -7.06 10.82 7.07
N PHE A 56 -6.96 9.87 8.01
CA PHE A 56 -7.65 8.60 7.99
C PHE A 56 -8.66 8.53 9.12
N VAL A 57 -9.76 7.81 8.88
CA VAL A 57 -10.75 7.46 9.88
C VAL A 57 -10.48 6.04 10.32
N LEU A 58 -10.29 5.85 11.62
CA LEU A 58 -10.04 4.55 12.24
C LEU A 58 -11.26 4.16 13.08
N ALA A 59 -11.84 3.00 12.78
CA ALA A 59 -13.00 2.48 13.50
C ALA A 59 -13.07 0.95 13.36
N SER A 60 -13.47 0.25 14.42
CA SER A 60 -13.84 -1.18 14.38
C SER A 60 -12.82 -2.09 13.67
N GLY A 61 -11.52 -1.87 13.89
CA GLY A 61 -10.48 -2.69 13.25
C GLY A 61 -10.20 -2.34 11.77
N THR A 62 -10.70 -1.21 11.28
CA THR A 62 -10.50 -0.74 9.90
C THR A 62 -9.94 0.67 9.85
N ARG A 63 -9.35 1.02 8.70
CA ARG A 63 -8.91 2.37 8.34
C ARG A 63 -9.51 2.77 6.99
N GLN A 64 -10.02 3.98 6.90
CA GLN A 64 -10.59 4.54 5.68
C GLN A 64 -10.00 5.93 5.43
N LEU A 65 -9.97 6.37 4.18
CA LEU A 65 -9.70 7.76 3.85
C LEU A 65 -10.74 8.66 4.52
N SER A 66 -10.32 9.79 5.11
CA SER A 66 -11.29 10.70 5.72
C SER A 66 -12.16 11.37 4.65
N PRO A 67 -13.45 11.61 4.93
CA PRO A 67 -14.35 12.24 3.96
C PRO A 67 -13.83 13.62 3.53
N LYS A 68 -13.22 14.37 4.45
CA LYS A 68 -12.56 15.66 4.14
C LYS A 68 -11.48 15.52 3.08
N ARG A 69 -10.68 14.45 3.12
CA ARG A 69 -9.62 14.20 2.13
C ARG A 69 -10.22 13.80 0.78
N ILE A 70 -11.27 12.97 0.79
CA ILE A 70 -12.01 12.61 -0.43
C ILE A 70 -12.63 13.85 -1.08
N GLU A 71 -13.26 14.73 -0.29
CA GLU A 71 -13.84 16.00 -0.77
C GLU A 71 -12.79 16.92 -1.41
N VAL A 72 -11.60 17.01 -0.82
CA VAL A 72 -10.48 17.79 -1.42
C VAL A 72 -10.10 17.21 -2.78
N ILE A 73 -9.98 15.88 -2.88
CA ILE A 73 -9.63 15.20 -4.14
C ILE A 73 -10.71 15.40 -5.22
N GLN A 74 -11.99 15.36 -4.83
CA GLN A 74 -13.11 15.59 -5.74
C GLN A 74 -13.20 17.01 -6.28
N ARG A 75 -12.75 18.00 -5.50
CA ARG A 75 -12.86 19.43 -5.85
C ARG A 75 -11.66 19.96 -6.63
N ILE A 76 -10.61 19.15 -6.80
CA ILE A 76 -9.43 19.59 -7.53
C ILE A 76 -9.78 19.74 -9.01
N PRO A 77 -9.60 20.94 -9.59
CA PRO A 77 -9.79 21.12 -11.02
C PRO A 77 -8.74 20.33 -11.78
N THR A 78 -9.05 19.98 -13.02
CA THR A 78 -8.10 19.29 -13.90
C THR A 78 -6.81 20.10 -14.00
N PRO A 79 -5.64 19.52 -13.61
CA PRO A 79 -4.38 20.24 -13.61
C PRO A 79 -4.02 20.83 -14.97
N THR A 80 -3.73 22.12 -15.03
CA THR A 80 -3.30 22.81 -16.26
C THR A 80 -1.79 22.96 -16.34
N THR A 81 -1.13 22.97 -15.18
CA THR A 81 0.33 23.11 -15.07
C THR A 81 0.98 21.85 -14.53
N ARG A 82 2.27 21.69 -14.85
CA ARG A 82 3.10 20.58 -14.36
C ARG A 82 3.13 20.53 -12.83
N LYS A 83 3.17 21.69 -12.16
CA LYS A 83 3.16 21.79 -10.70
C LYS A 83 1.84 21.33 -10.08
N GLU A 84 0.72 21.69 -10.69
CA GLU A 84 -0.60 21.21 -10.27
C GLU A 84 -0.70 19.69 -10.43
N LEU A 85 -0.19 19.15 -11.54
CA LEU A 85 -0.17 17.72 -11.79
C LEU A 85 0.73 16.97 -10.79
N LEU A 86 1.93 17.49 -10.48
CA LEU A 86 2.78 16.94 -9.41
C LEU A 86 2.08 16.95 -8.06
N THR A 87 1.36 18.03 -7.74
CA THR A 87 0.61 18.15 -6.49
C THR A 87 -0.48 17.08 -6.43
N PHE A 88 -1.23 16.91 -7.52
CA PHE A 88 -2.21 15.83 -7.67
C PHE A 88 -1.57 14.45 -7.47
N LEU A 89 -0.50 14.12 -8.20
CA LEU A 89 0.21 12.84 -8.07
C LEU A 89 0.77 12.62 -6.66
N GLY A 90 1.20 13.68 -5.96
CA GLY A 90 1.59 13.61 -4.55
C GLY A 90 0.44 13.20 -3.62
N MET A 91 -0.77 13.71 -3.87
CA MET A 91 -1.97 13.31 -3.13
C MET A 91 -2.39 11.88 -3.46
N ILE A 92 -2.35 11.48 -4.73
CA ILE A 92 -2.59 10.09 -5.16
C ILE A 92 -1.59 9.15 -4.47
N ASN A 93 -0.31 9.51 -4.46
CA ASN A 93 0.74 8.75 -3.81
C ASN A 93 0.55 8.67 -2.29
N TYR A 94 -0.09 9.64 -1.64
CA TYR A 94 -0.47 9.49 -0.23
C TYR A 94 -1.55 8.41 -0.03
N CYS A 95 -2.46 8.28 -0.99
CA CYS A 95 -3.61 7.37 -0.95
C CYS A 95 -3.37 6.03 -1.68
N HIS A 96 -2.19 5.78 -2.25
CA HIS A 96 -1.92 4.64 -3.15
C HIS A 96 -2.30 3.27 -2.55
N GLN A 97 -2.23 3.11 -1.24
CA GLN A 97 -2.60 1.87 -0.55
C GLN A 97 -4.09 1.51 -0.69
N TRP A 98 -4.95 2.43 -1.14
CA TRP A 98 -6.37 2.23 -1.42
C TRP A 98 -6.68 2.04 -2.92
N ILE A 99 -5.69 2.18 -3.80
CA ILE A 99 -5.89 2.25 -5.25
C ILE A 99 -5.32 0.97 -5.88
N PRO A 100 -6.17 0.04 -6.34
CA PRO A 100 -5.72 -1.09 -7.14
C PRO A 100 -5.04 -0.60 -8.41
N GLU A 101 -3.94 -1.25 -8.79
CA GLU A 101 -3.22 -0.94 -10.05
C GLU A 101 -2.78 0.54 -10.18
N CYS A 102 -2.55 1.24 -9.05
CA CYS A 102 -2.25 2.68 -9.03
C CYS A 102 -1.16 3.11 -10.04
N SER A 103 -0.09 2.33 -10.17
CA SER A 103 1.03 2.66 -11.07
C SER A 103 0.67 2.58 -12.55
N HIS A 104 -0.38 1.83 -12.91
CA HIS A 104 -0.84 1.79 -14.30
C HIS A 104 -1.28 3.19 -14.72
N TYR A 105 -2.21 3.80 -13.98
CA TYR A 105 -2.70 5.14 -14.25
C TYR A 105 -1.65 6.23 -13.95
N ASP A 106 -0.94 6.11 -12.83
CA ASP A 106 0.09 7.07 -12.41
C ASP A 106 1.25 7.11 -13.41
N SER A 107 1.64 6.00 -14.05
CA SER A 107 2.70 5.99 -15.08
C SER A 107 2.34 6.81 -16.31
N ILE A 108 1.08 6.77 -16.75
CA ILE A 108 0.58 7.55 -17.90
C ILE A 108 0.69 9.05 -17.60
N LEU A 109 0.28 9.45 -16.39
CA LEU A 109 0.34 10.85 -15.98
C LEU A 109 1.77 11.33 -15.74
N ARG A 110 2.66 10.48 -15.19
CA ARG A 110 4.06 10.82 -14.90
C ARG A 110 4.88 11.18 -16.14
N GLU A 111 4.54 10.61 -17.30
CA GLU A 111 5.23 10.93 -18.56
C GLU A 111 5.07 12.42 -18.92
N ALA A 112 3.94 13.04 -18.57
CA ALA A 112 3.68 14.47 -18.80
C ALA A 112 4.38 15.41 -17.80
N VAL A 113 5.10 14.86 -16.83
CA VAL A 113 5.69 15.62 -15.71
C VAL A 113 7.20 15.44 -15.62
N ARG A 114 7.81 14.89 -16.68
CA ARG A 114 9.25 14.71 -16.77
C ARG A 114 9.96 16.06 -16.85
N SER A 115 11.26 16.07 -16.56
CA SER A 115 12.04 17.30 -16.49
C SER A 115 12.08 18.05 -17.82
N ASP A 116 12.01 17.32 -18.92
CA ASP A 116 11.95 17.78 -20.31
C ASP A 116 10.54 18.15 -20.80
N SER A 117 9.50 17.87 -20.03
CA SER A 117 8.11 18.19 -20.38
C SER A 117 7.84 19.70 -20.26
N PRO A 118 6.94 20.27 -21.10
CA PRO A 118 6.52 21.66 -21.01
C PRO A 118 5.86 21.96 -19.66
N GLU A 119 5.86 23.24 -19.25
CA GLU A 119 5.23 23.66 -17.98
C GLU A 119 3.70 23.54 -18.04
N ASN A 120 3.10 23.72 -19.22
CA ASN A 120 1.68 23.51 -19.46
C ASN A 120 1.40 22.06 -19.85
N VAL A 121 0.38 21.47 -19.24
CA VAL A 121 0.00 20.08 -19.47
C VAL A 121 -0.94 19.98 -20.66
N CYS A 122 -0.50 19.29 -21.71
CA CYS A 122 -1.35 18.92 -22.84
C CYS A 122 -2.06 17.59 -22.54
N TRP A 123 -3.37 17.64 -22.30
CA TRP A 123 -4.16 16.46 -21.98
C TRP A 123 -4.45 15.61 -23.23
N SER A 124 -3.88 14.42 -23.27
CA SER A 124 -4.31 13.38 -24.21
C SER A 124 -5.56 12.66 -23.68
N PRO A 125 -6.33 11.97 -24.56
CA PRO A 125 -7.46 11.14 -24.13
C PRO A 125 -7.06 10.10 -23.07
N ASP A 126 -5.88 9.47 -23.22
CA ASP A 126 -5.37 8.46 -22.28
C ASP A 126 -5.03 9.06 -20.91
N MET A 127 -4.43 10.26 -20.89
CA MET A 127 -4.16 10.97 -19.64
C MET A 127 -5.45 11.35 -18.92
N LEU A 128 -6.43 11.87 -19.65
CA LEU A 128 -7.71 12.25 -19.07
C LEU A 128 -8.44 11.03 -18.51
N ALA A 129 -8.44 9.90 -19.23
CA ALA A 129 -8.99 8.64 -18.75
C ALA A 129 -8.28 8.15 -17.48
N ALA A 130 -6.94 8.22 -17.42
CA ALA A 130 -6.17 7.85 -16.23
C ALA A 130 -6.46 8.74 -15.02
N TYR A 131 -6.59 10.05 -15.23
CA TYR A 131 -6.95 11.02 -14.20
C TYR A 131 -8.36 10.75 -13.63
N ILE A 132 -9.33 10.54 -14.51
CA ILE A 132 -10.70 10.21 -14.12
C ILE A 132 -10.73 8.87 -13.37
N ALA A 133 -10.02 7.85 -13.85
CA ALA A 133 -9.95 6.56 -13.17
C ALA A 133 -9.40 6.69 -11.74
N LEU A 134 -8.29 7.41 -11.54
CA LEU A 134 -7.70 7.62 -10.21
C LEU A 134 -8.64 8.35 -9.25
N THR A 135 -9.31 9.41 -9.73
CA THR A 135 -10.26 10.17 -8.90
C THR A 135 -11.47 9.32 -8.52
N VAL A 136 -12.06 8.57 -9.45
CA VAL A 136 -13.18 7.66 -9.20
C VAL A 136 -12.79 6.57 -8.19
N VAL A 137 -11.65 5.91 -8.37
CA VAL A 137 -11.19 4.83 -7.48
C VAL A 137 -11.00 5.34 -6.06
N ILE A 138 -10.41 6.52 -5.86
CA ILE A 138 -10.23 7.11 -4.53
C ILE A 138 -11.57 7.45 -3.87
N VAL A 139 -12.50 8.00 -4.64
CA VAL A 139 -13.83 8.37 -4.13
C VAL A 139 -14.61 7.13 -3.68
N GLN A 140 -14.47 6.03 -4.42
CA GLN A 140 -15.11 4.75 -4.14
C GLN A 140 -14.30 3.87 -3.18
N ALA A 141 -13.15 4.36 -2.67
CA ALA A 141 -12.25 3.57 -1.86
C ALA A 141 -12.92 3.04 -0.59
N GLN A 142 -12.93 1.71 -0.46
CA GLN A 142 -13.48 1.03 0.70
C GLN A 142 -12.53 1.09 1.90
N ALA A 143 -13.05 0.78 3.08
CA ALA A 143 -12.25 0.67 4.29
C ALA A 143 -11.30 -0.53 4.20
N LEU A 144 -10.03 -0.31 4.51
CA LEU A 144 -9.00 -1.36 4.62
C LEU A 144 -8.94 -1.88 6.04
N GLY A 145 -8.50 -3.13 6.21
CA GLY A 145 -8.21 -3.72 7.52
C GLY A 145 -7.05 -3.02 8.21
N LEU A 146 -7.11 -2.95 9.54
CA LEU A 146 -5.94 -2.63 10.35
C LEU A 146 -5.01 -3.84 10.42
N LEU A 147 -3.71 -3.57 10.44
CA LEU A 147 -2.68 -4.59 10.53
C LEU A 147 -2.77 -5.36 11.85
N VAL A 148 -2.79 -6.69 11.76
CA VAL A 148 -2.75 -7.58 12.93
C VAL A 148 -1.57 -8.52 12.78
N TYR A 149 -0.43 -8.17 13.37
CA TYR A 149 0.84 -8.90 13.19
C TYR A 149 0.84 -10.34 13.74
N CYS A 150 -0.11 -10.70 14.61
CA CYS A 150 -0.27 -12.08 15.09
C CYS A 150 -1.00 -13.00 14.09
N LYS A 151 -1.41 -12.48 12.92
CA LYS A 151 -2.02 -13.26 11.84
C LYS A 151 -1.12 -13.26 10.60
N PRO A 152 -1.09 -14.37 9.84
CA PRO A 152 -0.32 -14.41 8.60
C PRO A 152 -0.89 -13.42 7.59
N PHE A 153 -0.01 -12.79 6.83
CA PHE A 153 -0.37 -11.95 5.69
C PHE A 153 -0.58 -12.83 4.46
N HIS A 154 -1.55 -12.49 3.63
CA HIS A 154 -1.75 -13.11 2.32
C HIS A 154 -1.47 -12.06 1.25
N LEU A 155 -0.49 -12.33 0.41
CA LEU A 155 -0.08 -11.45 -0.67
C LEU A 155 -0.51 -12.06 -2.01
N TYR A 156 -1.53 -11.49 -2.62
CA TYR A 156 -2.00 -11.89 -3.95
C TYR A 156 -1.32 -11.02 -5.00
N VAL A 157 -0.70 -11.63 -6.01
CA VAL A 157 0.10 -10.92 -7.01
C VAL A 157 -0.39 -11.23 -8.42
N TRP A 158 -0.52 -10.18 -9.22
CA TRP A 158 -0.84 -10.23 -10.64
C TRP A 158 0.18 -9.44 -11.45
N ASP A 159 0.57 -10.03 -12.57
CA ASP A 159 1.37 -9.40 -13.60
C ASP A 159 0.45 -8.84 -14.70
N LYS A 160 0.61 -7.55 -14.99
CA LYS A 160 -0.15 -6.80 -15.99
C LYS A 160 0.73 -6.33 -17.14
N CYS A 161 1.77 -7.08 -17.47
CA CYS A 161 2.74 -6.79 -18.54
C CYS A 161 3.66 -5.59 -18.27
N LYS A 162 3.10 -4.39 -18.15
CA LYS A 162 3.85 -3.16 -17.86
C LYS A 162 3.96 -2.88 -16.36
N THR A 163 3.03 -3.39 -15.58
CA THR A 163 2.94 -3.15 -14.14
C THR A 163 2.75 -4.45 -13.37
N MET A 164 3.25 -4.46 -12.14
CA MET A 164 2.89 -5.43 -11.12
C MET A 164 1.78 -4.82 -10.26
N ALA A 165 0.77 -5.63 -9.95
CA ALA A 165 -0.26 -5.30 -8.99
C ALA A 165 -0.32 -6.38 -7.91
N ALA A 166 -0.49 -5.97 -6.65
CA ALA A 166 -0.64 -6.91 -5.56
C ALA A 166 -1.59 -6.40 -4.49
N VAL A 167 -2.21 -7.32 -3.77
CA VAL A 167 -3.07 -7.05 -2.62
C VAL A 167 -2.55 -7.80 -1.42
N CYS A 168 -2.21 -7.06 -0.37
CA CYS A 168 -1.94 -7.63 0.94
C CYS A 168 -3.24 -7.68 1.73
N ALA A 169 -3.59 -8.85 2.24
CA ALA A 169 -4.83 -9.11 2.98
C ALA A 169 -4.58 -9.97 4.22
N GLN A 170 -5.51 -9.92 5.17
CA GLN A 170 -5.52 -10.80 6.34
C GLN A 170 -6.93 -11.31 6.61
N GLU A 171 -7.02 -12.49 7.19
CA GLU A 171 -8.28 -13.03 7.67
C GLU A 171 -8.78 -12.25 8.89
N GLN A 172 -9.88 -11.51 8.73
CA GLN A 172 -10.47 -10.67 9.78
C GLN A 172 -12.00 -10.75 9.71
N GLY A 173 -12.64 -11.11 10.83
CA GLY A 173 -14.10 -11.16 10.91
C GLY A 173 -14.74 -12.24 10.04
N GLY A 174 -14.08 -13.39 9.85
CA GLY A 174 -14.61 -14.52 9.07
C GLY A 174 -14.37 -14.44 7.56
N GLY A 175 -13.57 -13.47 7.08
CA GLY A 175 -13.22 -13.37 5.66
C GLY A 175 -11.88 -12.68 5.43
N MET A 176 -11.42 -12.73 4.18
CA MET A 176 -10.20 -12.04 3.76
C MET A 176 -10.47 -10.55 3.60
N ARG A 177 -9.78 -9.72 4.38
CA ARG A 177 -9.89 -8.26 4.31
C ARG A 177 -8.61 -7.66 3.73
N PRO A 178 -8.71 -6.77 2.71
CA PRO A 178 -7.55 -6.08 2.16
C PRO A 178 -6.97 -5.09 3.17
N ILE A 179 -5.65 -5.04 3.25
CA ILE A 179 -4.87 -4.16 4.14
C ILE A 179 -4.25 -3.02 3.36
N ALA A 180 -3.69 -3.35 2.19
CA ALA A 180 -3.06 -2.42 1.29
C ALA A 180 -3.02 -3.00 -0.14
N PHE A 181 -3.24 -2.13 -1.10
CA PHE A 181 -2.94 -2.36 -2.51
C PHE A 181 -1.51 -1.90 -2.80
N PHE A 182 -0.81 -2.68 -3.61
CA PHE A 182 0.51 -2.36 -4.12
C PHE A 182 0.48 -2.37 -5.63
N SER A 183 1.24 -1.47 -6.23
CA SER A 183 1.44 -1.43 -7.66
C SER A 183 2.82 -0.85 -7.93
N LYS A 184 3.52 -1.38 -8.93
CA LYS A 184 4.79 -0.81 -9.44
C LYS A 184 4.91 -1.02 -10.94
N VAL A 185 5.60 -0.10 -11.61
CA VAL A 185 5.99 -0.26 -13.01
C VAL A 185 7.15 -1.26 -13.10
N VAL A 186 7.04 -2.21 -14.02
CA VAL A 186 8.06 -3.22 -14.29
C VAL A 186 9.07 -2.64 -15.29
N GLN A 187 10.36 -2.92 -15.09
CA GLN A 187 11.43 -2.41 -15.96
C GLN A 187 11.27 -2.92 -17.40
N VAL A 188 11.64 -2.08 -18.38
CA VAL A 188 11.47 -2.37 -19.82
C VAL A 188 12.06 -3.72 -20.27
N PRO A 189 13.27 -4.15 -19.84
CA PRO A 189 13.81 -5.44 -20.26
C PRO A 189 12.94 -6.63 -19.82
N VAL A 190 12.26 -6.50 -18.67
CA VAL A 190 11.39 -7.54 -18.13
C VAL A 190 10.07 -7.62 -18.90
N GLN A 191 9.58 -6.50 -19.46
CA GLN A 191 8.33 -6.48 -20.22
C GLN A 191 8.38 -7.37 -21.47
N GLY A 192 9.57 -7.57 -22.05
CA GLY A 192 9.79 -8.47 -23.19
C GLY A 192 9.91 -9.96 -22.81
N MET A 193 9.91 -10.31 -21.52
CA MET A 193 10.05 -11.68 -21.07
C MET A 193 8.73 -12.48 -21.18
N PRO A 194 8.81 -13.83 -21.25
CA PRO A 194 7.65 -14.71 -21.12
C PRO A 194 6.81 -14.42 -19.86
N ALA A 195 5.51 -14.65 -19.95
CA ALA A 195 4.56 -14.35 -18.88
C ALA A 195 4.91 -15.03 -17.54
N CYS A 196 5.42 -16.26 -17.58
CA CYS A 196 5.86 -16.98 -16.38
C CYS A 196 7.03 -16.29 -15.67
N LEU A 197 8.00 -15.73 -16.42
CA LEU A 197 9.14 -15.00 -15.87
C LEU A 197 8.74 -13.61 -15.38
N ARG A 198 7.84 -12.93 -16.10
CA ARG A 198 7.27 -11.66 -15.64
C ARG A 198 6.49 -11.85 -14.34
N ALA A 199 5.71 -12.92 -14.21
CA ALA A 199 5.02 -13.27 -12.99
C ALA A 199 5.99 -13.55 -11.83
N LEU A 200 7.10 -14.26 -12.08
CA LEU A 200 8.17 -14.47 -11.09
C LEU A 200 8.72 -13.15 -10.56
N ILE A 201 9.10 -12.24 -11.46
CA ILE A 201 9.68 -10.95 -11.12
C ILE A 201 8.65 -10.05 -10.43
N ALA A 202 7.40 -10.07 -10.89
CA ALA A 202 6.30 -9.37 -10.23
C ALA A 202 6.11 -9.86 -8.79
N CYS A 203 6.20 -11.17 -8.54
CA CYS A 203 6.17 -11.73 -7.18
C CYS A 203 7.32 -11.21 -6.32
N ALA A 204 8.54 -11.17 -6.86
CA ALA A 204 9.70 -10.69 -6.12
C ALA A 204 9.52 -9.22 -5.73
N MET A 205 9.13 -8.39 -6.69
CA MET A 205 8.82 -6.97 -6.45
C MET A 205 7.69 -6.77 -5.44
N ALA A 206 6.67 -7.63 -5.46
CA ALA A 206 5.54 -7.57 -4.54
C ALA A 206 5.97 -7.93 -3.12
N VAL A 207 6.76 -8.99 -2.94
CA VAL A 207 7.31 -9.41 -1.64
C VAL A 207 8.18 -8.30 -1.06
N GLU A 208 9.13 -7.77 -1.83
CA GLU A 208 9.99 -6.66 -1.41
C GLU A 208 9.16 -5.44 -0.96
N THR A 209 8.13 -5.08 -1.74
CA THR A 209 7.26 -3.94 -1.40
C THR A 209 6.44 -4.22 -0.14
N ALA A 210 5.92 -5.44 0.00
CA ALA A 210 5.13 -5.85 1.14
C ALA A 210 5.94 -5.89 2.44
N THR A 211 7.26 -6.15 2.39
CA THR A 211 8.12 -6.15 3.60
C THR A 211 8.03 -4.86 4.42
N THR A 212 7.76 -3.72 3.77
CA THR A 212 7.57 -2.42 4.43
C THR A 212 6.37 -2.40 5.39
N ILE A 213 5.37 -3.26 5.13
CA ILE A 213 4.15 -3.37 5.92
C ILE A 213 4.15 -4.64 6.77
N THR A 214 4.63 -5.78 6.25
CA THR A 214 4.63 -7.06 6.95
C THR A 214 5.74 -7.14 7.99
N LEU A 215 6.83 -6.36 7.86
CA LEU A 215 7.93 -6.28 8.81
C LEU A 215 8.52 -7.67 9.16
N GLY A 216 8.66 -8.55 8.17
CA GLY A 216 9.22 -9.90 8.36
C GLY A 216 8.27 -10.91 9.01
N HIS A 217 7.00 -10.57 9.24
CA HIS A 217 6.01 -11.53 9.74
C HIS A 217 5.63 -12.57 8.66
N PRO A 218 5.03 -13.71 9.06
CA PRO A 218 4.61 -14.76 8.15
C PRO A 218 3.73 -14.23 7.02
N THR A 219 4.17 -14.45 5.79
CA THR A 219 3.51 -14.00 4.56
C THR A 219 3.31 -15.19 3.62
N ILE A 220 2.09 -15.37 3.14
CA ILE A 220 1.69 -16.41 2.20
C ILE A 220 1.50 -15.75 0.84
N LEU A 221 2.34 -16.10 -0.12
CA LEU A 221 2.33 -15.59 -1.48
C LEU A 221 1.38 -16.42 -2.35
N HIS A 222 0.46 -15.74 -3.01
CA HIS A 222 -0.49 -16.30 -3.98
C HIS A 222 -0.21 -15.65 -5.34
N ALA A 223 0.08 -16.47 -6.34
CA ALA A 223 0.40 -16.02 -7.70
C ALA A 223 -0.33 -16.90 -8.71
N SER A 224 -0.55 -16.37 -9.92
CA SER A 224 -1.18 -17.13 -11.01
C SER A 224 -0.32 -18.28 -11.54
N HIS A 225 0.98 -18.26 -11.28
CA HIS A 225 1.94 -19.25 -11.74
C HIS A 225 2.63 -19.92 -10.55
N GLN A 226 3.06 -21.17 -10.73
CA GLN A 226 3.80 -21.91 -9.71
C GLN A 226 5.27 -21.46 -9.65
N VAL A 227 5.50 -20.30 -9.01
CA VAL A 227 6.79 -19.62 -8.87
C VAL A 227 7.89 -20.58 -8.37
N THR A 228 7.60 -21.44 -7.40
CA THR A 228 8.58 -22.39 -6.83
C THR A 228 9.09 -23.41 -7.87
N GLN A 229 8.21 -23.92 -8.73
CA GLN A 229 8.60 -24.82 -9.82
C GLN A 229 9.36 -24.10 -10.93
N LEU A 230 9.03 -22.82 -11.16
CA LEU A 230 9.75 -22.02 -12.14
C LEU A 230 11.20 -21.80 -11.70
N ILE A 231 11.45 -21.42 -10.44
CA ILE A 231 12.80 -21.19 -9.93
C ILE A 231 13.66 -22.44 -10.02
N THR A 232 13.11 -23.60 -9.66
CA THR A 232 13.84 -24.87 -9.64
C THR A 232 14.15 -25.42 -11.03
N ASN A 233 13.33 -25.11 -12.05
CA ASN A 233 13.47 -25.66 -13.40
C ASN A 233 13.99 -24.65 -14.43
N LEU A 234 14.42 -23.45 -14.01
CA LEU A 234 14.81 -22.38 -14.92
C LEU A 234 16.14 -22.68 -15.63
N THR A 235 16.06 -23.17 -16.87
CA THR A 235 17.20 -23.22 -17.79
C THR A 235 17.57 -21.80 -18.24
N THR A 236 18.82 -21.41 -18.01
CA THR A 236 19.31 -20.02 -17.85
C THR A 236 19.42 -19.15 -19.13
N GLN A 237 18.39 -19.10 -19.99
CA GLN A 237 18.46 -18.28 -21.22
C GLN A 237 18.00 -16.83 -21.05
N HIS A 238 17.12 -16.54 -20.09
CA HIS A 238 16.44 -15.24 -19.98
C HIS A 238 16.84 -14.39 -18.76
N MET A 239 17.69 -14.90 -17.87
CA MET A 239 18.14 -14.20 -16.67
C MET A 239 19.62 -14.41 -16.38
N THR A 240 20.26 -13.40 -15.79
CA THR A 240 21.64 -13.52 -15.29
C THR A 240 21.68 -14.41 -14.05
N ALA A 241 22.80 -15.09 -13.83
CA ALA A 241 23.00 -15.93 -12.64
C ALA A 241 22.82 -15.15 -11.32
N GLN A 242 23.22 -13.87 -11.30
CA GLN A 242 23.05 -13.00 -10.14
C GLN A 242 21.57 -12.73 -9.80
N HIS A 243 20.73 -12.46 -10.81
CA HIS A 243 19.29 -12.26 -10.58
C HIS A 243 18.61 -13.55 -10.10
N LEU A 244 18.97 -14.69 -10.69
CA LEU A 244 18.47 -15.99 -10.28
C LEU A 244 18.81 -16.31 -8.83
N SER A 245 20.08 -16.14 -8.44
CA SER A 245 20.51 -16.36 -7.04
C SER A 245 19.79 -15.42 -6.07
N GLY A 246 19.56 -14.16 -6.46
CA GLY A 246 18.76 -13.22 -5.67
C GLY A 246 17.33 -13.71 -5.45
N TYR A 247 16.67 -14.23 -6.50
CA TYR A 247 15.32 -14.77 -6.39
C TYR A 247 15.28 -16.09 -5.62
N GLU A 248 16.25 -16.97 -5.78
CA GLU A 248 16.37 -18.19 -4.97
C GLU A 248 16.47 -17.86 -3.48
N ILE A 249 17.32 -16.90 -3.11
CA ILE A 249 17.44 -16.45 -1.72
C ILE A 249 16.09 -15.88 -1.23
N LEU A 250 15.46 -15.01 -2.03
CA LEU A 250 14.20 -14.38 -1.65
C LEU A 250 13.07 -15.40 -1.46
N PHE A 251 12.97 -16.39 -2.33
CA PHE A 251 11.82 -17.30 -2.36
C PHE A 251 12.02 -18.59 -1.59
N LEU A 252 13.24 -19.12 -1.53
CA LEU A 252 13.54 -20.42 -0.90
C LEU A 252 14.15 -20.26 0.50
N ASN A 253 14.96 -19.22 0.73
CA ASN A 253 15.67 -19.05 2.00
C ASN A 253 14.96 -18.12 3.01
N THR A 254 13.91 -17.43 2.58
CA THR A 254 13.13 -16.53 3.45
C THR A 254 12.17 -17.33 4.32
N HIS A 255 12.55 -17.57 5.59
CA HIS A 255 11.80 -18.38 6.56
C HIS A 255 10.35 -17.92 6.83
N ASN A 256 10.06 -16.63 6.64
CA ASN A 256 8.74 -16.06 6.88
C ASN A 256 7.88 -15.99 5.61
N LEU A 257 8.35 -16.52 4.47
CA LEU A 257 7.61 -16.57 3.22
C LEU A 257 7.17 -18.01 2.92
N SER A 258 5.90 -18.18 2.59
CA SER A 258 5.33 -19.46 2.19
C SER A 258 4.48 -19.28 0.93
N PHE A 259 4.27 -20.35 0.18
CA PHE A 259 3.47 -20.31 -1.05
C PHE A 259 2.08 -20.90 -0.80
N GLY A 260 1.04 -20.17 -1.19
CA GLY A 260 -0.33 -20.66 -1.16
C GLY A 260 -0.56 -21.69 -2.25
N LEU A 261 -1.33 -22.75 -1.94
CA LEU A 261 -1.81 -23.69 -2.95
C LEU A 261 -2.85 -22.99 -3.84
N ASN A 262 -2.59 -22.96 -5.15
CA ASN A 262 -3.35 -22.21 -6.15
C ASN A 262 -4.88 -22.21 -5.94
N LYS A 263 -5.39 -21.05 -5.50
CA LYS A 263 -6.76 -20.59 -5.76
C LYS A 263 -6.68 -19.08 -6.02
N VAL A 264 -6.23 -18.72 -7.23
CA VAL A 264 -6.44 -17.39 -7.81
C VAL A 264 -7.44 -17.55 -8.94
#